data_AF-A0A4R3VJE5-F1
#
_entry.id   AF-A0A4R3VJE5-F1
#
_cell.length_a   1.000
_cell.length_b   1.000
_cell.length_c   1.000
_cell.angle_alpha   90.00
_cell.angle_beta   90.00
_cell.angle_gamma   90.00
#
_symmetry.space_group_name_H-M   'P 1'
#
loop_
_entity.id
_entity.type
_entity.pdbx_description
1 polymer ?
#
loop_
_entity_poly.entity_id
_entity_poly.type
_entity_poly.pdbx_seq_one_letter_code
_entity_poly.pdbx_strand_id
1 'polypeptide(L)'
;MNYQTASSVATARLGADDKFLAGGQSLLGAIKLGLAAPSGLVDVRHLPELQGIIIVGGGALRIGAATTHATVAASADVQRAIPALADLAGRIGDRQVRNAGTLGGSLANNDPAACYPAATLALGATVHTQRRTIAADDFFQGLFTTALEEGELITAVSFPVPKAAAWQKFKQPASRFSLVGVFVARFDTGVRVAITGAGPGVFRCAELETALDRDWSPAAARAVKVGADGLNTDLHGTAEYRAALIPELAARAVASV
;
A
#
# COMPACT_ATOMS: atom_id res chain seq x y z
N MET A 1 20.51 -12.14 -18.66
CA MET A 1 19.69 -12.07 -17.44
C MET A 1 19.37 -13.50 -17.01
N ASN A 2 19.85 -13.92 -15.85
CA ASN A 2 19.58 -15.26 -15.31
C ASN A 2 18.18 -15.30 -14.68
N TYR A 3 17.50 -16.45 -14.70
CA TYR A 3 16.20 -16.63 -14.05
C TYR A 3 16.24 -17.88 -13.18
N GLN A 4 15.77 -17.74 -11.94
CA GLN A 4 15.74 -18.81 -10.96
C GLN A 4 14.40 -18.79 -10.24
N THR A 5 13.91 -19.97 -9.84
CA THR A 5 12.75 -20.12 -8.97
C THR A 5 13.21 -20.48 -7.57
N ALA A 6 12.80 -19.70 -6.57
CA ALA A 6 13.08 -20.06 -5.18
C ALA A 6 12.23 -21.28 -4.76
N SER A 7 12.80 -22.18 -3.98
CA SER A 7 12.10 -23.35 -3.44
C SER A 7 11.48 -23.14 -2.06
N SER A 8 11.97 -22.14 -1.32
CA SER A 8 11.46 -21.72 -0.01
C SER A 8 11.87 -20.28 0.28
N VAL A 9 11.26 -19.64 1.28
CA VAL A 9 11.72 -18.33 1.78
C VAL A 9 13.14 -18.43 2.33
N ALA A 10 13.49 -19.55 2.98
CA ALA A 10 14.80 -19.76 3.58
C ALA A 10 15.93 -19.84 2.54
N THR A 11 15.64 -20.36 1.34
CA THR A 11 16.60 -20.54 0.24
C THR A 11 16.57 -19.41 -0.79
N ALA A 12 15.59 -18.50 -0.73
CA ALA A 12 15.54 -17.31 -1.56
C ALA A 12 16.74 -16.38 -1.25
N ARG A 13 17.68 -16.27 -2.19
CA ARG A 13 18.90 -15.45 -2.09
C ARG A 13 19.10 -14.70 -3.39
N LEU A 14 19.54 -13.46 -3.30
CA LEU A 14 19.92 -12.63 -4.45
C LEU A 14 21.45 -12.65 -4.61
N GLY A 15 21.93 -12.71 -5.85
CA GLY A 15 23.26 -12.25 -6.20
C GLY A 15 23.37 -10.72 -6.14
N ALA A 16 24.57 -10.18 -6.38
CA ALA A 16 24.89 -8.76 -6.20
C ALA A 16 23.96 -7.77 -6.93
N ASP A 17 23.38 -8.18 -8.08
CA ASP A 17 22.49 -7.36 -8.91
C ASP A 17 21.17 -8.07 -9.26
N ASP A 18 20.87 -9.17 -8.57
CA ASP A 18 19.60 -9.86 -8.79
C ASP A 18 18.46 -9.09 -8.13
N LYS A 19 17.24 -9.27 -8.64
CA LYS A 19 16.03 -8.78 -7.96
C LYS A 19 15.01 -9.89 -7.77
N PHE A 20 14.29 -9.83 -6.66
CA PHE A 20 13.14 -10.70 -6.46
C PHE A 20 12.05 -10.37 -7.48
N LEU A 21 11.49 -11.42 -8.09
CA LEU A 21 10.35 -11.31 -8.99
C LEU A 21 9.12 -11.87 -8.27
N ALA A 22 8.17 -10.99 -7.98
CA ALA A 22 6.83 -11.36 -7.50
C ALA A 22 5.83 -11.35 -8.67
N GLY A 23 4.86 -10.43 -8.67
CA GLY A 23 3.88 -10.28 -9.76
C GLY A 23 4.42 -9.67 -11.06
N GLY A 24 5.63 -9.10 -11.03
CA GLY A 24 6.30 -8.50 -12.19
C GLY A 24 5.66 -7.23 -12.76
N GLN A 25 4.55 -6.73 -12.20
CA GLN A 25 3.77 -5.64 -12.81
C GLN A 25 4.46 -4.26 -12.78
N SER A 26 5.44 -4.06 -11.89
CA SER A 26 6.30 -2.86 -11.91
C SER A 26 7.67 -3.17 -12.51
N LEU A 27 8.35 -4.18 -11.98
CA LEU A 27 9.73 -4.51 -12.36
C LEU A 27 9.89 -4.86 -13.85
N LEU A 28 9.02 -5.70 -14.42
CA LEU A 28 9.15 -6.09 -15.83
C LEU A 28 8.86 -4.91 -16.77
N GLY A 29 8.00 -3.97 -16.35
CA GLY A 29 7.77 -2.72 -17.07
C GLY A 29 9.03 -1.85 -17.08
N ALA A 30 9.66 -1.67 -15.91
CA ALA A 30 10.91 -0.93 -15.78
C ALA A 30 12.03 -1.53 -16.63
N ILE A 31 12.17 -2.87 -16.66
CA ILE A 31 13.15 -3.56 -17.50
C ILE A 31 12.89 -3.32 -18.99
N LYS A 32 11.63 -3.42 -19.44
CA LYS A 32 11.27 -3.18 -20.86
C LYS A 32 11.58 -1.75 -21.32
N LEU A 33 11.50 -0.78 -20.40
CA LEU A 33 11.82 0.63 -20.66
C LEU A 33 13.30 0.96 -20.45
N GLY A 34 14.14 -0.01 -20.04
CA GLY A 34 15.55 0.22 -19.73
C GLY A 34 15.80 1.02 -18.44
N LEU A 35 14.79 1.18 -17.59
CA LEU A 35 14.90 1.88 -16.29
C LEU A 35 15.48 0.99 -15.19
N ALA A 36 15.49 -0.33 -15.39
CA ALA A 36 16.11 -1.31 -14.51
C ALA A 36 16.83 -2.38 -15.33
N ALA A 37 18.03 -2.79 -14.91
CA ALA A 37 18.83 -3.79 -15.61
C ALA A 37 19.45 -4.82 -14.63
N PRO A 38 18.61 -5.60 -13.91
CA PRO A 38 19.13 -6.62 -12.99
C PRO A 38 19.87 -7.73 -13.76
N SER A 39 20.93 -8.27 -13.14
CA SER A 39 21.70 -9.39 -13.71
C SER A 39 20.89 -10.69 -13.72
N GLY A 40 19.97 -10.83 -12.77
CA GLY A 40 19.08 -11.98 -12.66
C GLY A 40 17.80 -11.70 -11.90
N LEU A 41 16.85 -12.63 -12.04
CA LEU A 41 15.56 -12.60 -11.38
C LEU A 41 15.36 -13.87 -10.56
N VAL A 42 14.99 -13.70 -9.29
CA VAL A 42 14.64 -14.80 -8.39
C VAL A 42 13.14 -14.76 -8.14
N ASP A 43 12.41 -15.67 -8.78
CA ASP A 43 10.96 -15.78 -8.67
C ASP A 43 10.56 -16.34 -7.30
N VAL A 44 9.77 -15.56 -6.57
CA VAL A 44 9.24 -15.88 -5.24
C VAL A 44 7.72 -15.98 -5.24
N ARG A 45 7.06 -15.79 -6.39
CA ARG A 45 5.59 -15.68 -6.49
C ARG A 45 4.89 -16.96 -6.03
N HIS A 46 5.51 -18.11 -6.27
CA HIS A 46 4.89 -19.42 -6.06
C HIS A 46 5.26 -20.07 -4.72
N LEU A 47 6.01 -19.38 -3.86
CA LEU A 47 6.36 -19.87 -2.54
C LEU A 47 5.09 -19.98 -1.66
N PRO A 48 4.72 -21.20 -1.19
CA PRO A 48 3.54 -21.38 -0.35
C PRO A 48 3.58 -20.54 0.93
N GLU A 49 4.76 -20.31 1.51
CA GLU A 49 4.94 -19.52 2.73
C GLU A 49 4.59 -18.04 2.56
N LEU A 50 4.56 -17.55 1.31
CA LEU A 50 4.23 -16.17 0.96
C LEU A 50 2.76 -16.00 0.55
N GLN A 51 1.98 -17.08 0.55
CA GLN A 51 0.59 -17.09 0.11
C GLN A 51 -0.35 -17.16 1.30
N GLY A 52 -1.58 -16.71 1.09
CA GLY A 52 -2.70 -16.94 2.00
C GLY A 52 -3.04 -15.75 2.89
N ILE A 53 -4.20 -15.90 3.53
CA ILE A 53 -4.84 -14.90 4.35
C ILE A 53 -5.34 -15.65 5.59
N ILE A 54 -4.90 -15.23 6.77
CA ILE A 54 -5.29 -15.84 8.04
C ILE A 54 -5.59 -14.76 9.08
N ILE A 55 -6.39 -15.10 10.07
CA ILE A 55 -6.53 -14.28 11.29
C ILE A 55 -5.53 -14.81 12.33
N VAL A 56 -4.72 -13.92 12.90
CA VAL A 56 -3.74 -14.24 13.94
C VAL A 56 -4.19 -13.71 15.30
N GLY A 57 -3.41 -13.99 16.35
CA GLY A 57 -3.71 -13.56 17.73
C GLY A 57 -4.07 -12.07 17.83
N GLY A 58 -5.03 -11.74 18.69
CA GLY A 58 -5.57 -10.38 18.81
C GLY A 58 -6.52 -9.97 17.68
N GLY A 59 -6.88 -10.89 16.79
CA GLY A 59 -7.85 -10.65 15.70
C GLY A 59 -7.27 -9.96 14.47
N ALA A 60 -5.95 -9.74 14.41
CA ALA A 60 -5.31 -9.10 13.27
C ALA A 60 -5.34 -9.99 12.02
N LEU A 61 -5.51 -9.36 10.86
CA LEU A 61 -5.52 -10.02 9.56
C LEU A 61 -4.09 -10.09 9.02
N ARG A 62 -3.54 -11.29 8.85
CA ARG A 62 -2.21 -11.52 8.23
C ARG A 62 -2.38 -11.97 6.78
N ILE A 63 -1.75 -11.25 5.86
CA ILE A 63 -1.78 -11.52 4.41
C ILE A 63 -0.36 -11.80 3.93
N GLY A 64 -0.14 -12.95 3.28
CA GLY A 64 1.14 -13.33 2.69
C GLY A 64 1.55 -12.39 1.56
N ALA A 65 2.85 -12.10 1.45
CA ALA A 65 3.40 -11.09 0.53
C ALA A 65 3.14 -11.39 -0.96
N ALA A 66 3.04 -12.66 -1.35
CA ALA A 66 2.77 -13.09 -2.71
C ALA A 66 1.25 -13.21 -3.02
N THR A 67 0.39 -12.87 -2.06
CA THR A 67 -1.07 -12.82 -2.27
C THR A 67 -1.40 -11.74 -3.29
N THR A 68 -2.11 -12.12 -4.35
CA THR A 68 -2.45 -11.20 -5.44
C THR A 68 -3.49 -10.16 -5.02
N HIS A 69 -3.50 -9.00 -5.66
CA HIS A 69 -4.50 -7.97 -5.39
C HIS A 69 -5.93 -8.50 -5.62
N ALA A 70 -6.12 -9.34 -6.64
CA ALA A 70 -7.40 -9.98 -6.92
C ALA A 70 -7.84 -10.90 -5.76
N THR A 71 -6.91 -11.70 -5.22
CA THR A 71 -7.18 -12.57 -4.07
C THR A 71 -7.53 -11.77 -2.82
N VAL A 72 -6.81 -10.67 -2.53
CA VAL A 72 -7.12 -9.79 -1.39
C VAL A 72 -8.52 -9.17 -1.56
N ALA A 73 -8.84 -8.66 -2.76
CA ALA A 73 -10.13 -8.03 -3.02
C ALA A 73 -11.33 -9.00 -2.90
N ALA A 74 -11.14 -10.26 -3.29
CA ALA A 74 -12.19 -11.29 -3.31
C ALA A 74 -12.28 -12.12 -2.01
N SER A 75 -11.36 -11.94 -1.07
CA SER A 75 -11.33 -12.75 0.15
C SER A 75 -12.47 -12.38 1.09
N ALA A 76 -13.30 -13.37 1.45
CA ALA A 76 -14.37 -13.22 2.42
C ALA A 76 -13.83 -12.78 3.80
N ASP A 77 -12.64 -13.24 4.20
CA ASP A 77 -12.01 -12.84 5.45
C ASP A 77 -11.57 -11.38 5.44
N VAL A 78 -10.98 -10.92 4.33
CA VAL A 78 -10.61 -9.50 4.18
C VAL A 78 -11.88 -8.64 4.14
N GLN A 79 -12.89 -9.03 3.38
CA GLN A 79 -14.15 -8.30 3.26
C GLN A 79 -14.90 -8.20 4.58
N ARG A 80 -14.82 -9.23 5.43
CA ARG A 80 -15.43 -9.23 6.76
C ARG A 80 -14.62 -8.45 7.78
N ALA A 81 -13.30 -8.60 7.79
CA ALA A 81 -12.44 -7.97 8.78
C ALA A 81 -12.15 -6.50 8.45
N ILE A 82 -11.79 -6.19 7.21
CA ILE A 82 -11.41 -4.84 6.77
C ILE A 82 -11.95 -4.60 5.34
N PRO A 83 -13.27 -4.34 5.17
CA PRO A 83 -13.89 -4.13 3.86
C PRO A 83 -13.16 -3.08 2.99
N ALA A 84 -12.65 -2.01 3.61
CA ALA A 84 -11.88 -0.96 2.94
C ALA A 84 -10.57 -1.46 2.31
N LEU A 85 -9.92 -2.46 2.90
CA LEU A 85 -8.72 -3.08 2.31
C LEU A 85 -9.08 -3.90 1.07
N ALA A 86 -10.21 -4.61 1.10
CA ALA A 86 -10.73 -5.33 -0.06
C ALA A 86 -11.12 -4.37 -1.19
N ASP A 87 -11.82 -3.27 -0.89
CA ASP A 87 -12.16 -2.23 -1.89
C ASP A 87 -10.91 -1.61 -2.52
N LEU A 88 -9.94 -1.24 -1.68
CA LEU A 88 -8.66 -0.70 -2.14
C LEU A 88 -7.98 -1.67 -3.12
N ALA A 89 -7.86 -2.94 -2.75
CA ALA A 89 -7.24 -3.96 -3.58
C ALA A 89 -7.99 -4.14 -4.91
N GLY A 90 -9.32 -4.09 -4.89
CA GLY A 90 -10.19 -4.20 -6.07
C GLY A 90 -10.05 -3.05 -7.05
N ARG A 91 -9.54 -1.89 -6.60
CA ARG A 91 -9.38 -0.66 -7.39
C ARG A 91 -7.95 -0.41 -7.87
N ILE A 92 -7.02 -1.34 -7.61
CA ILE A 92 -5.65 -1.28 -8.15
C ILE A 92 -5.66 -1.72 -9.61
N GLY A 93 -5.04 -0.94 -10.50
CA GLY A 93 -4.82 -1.32 -11.90
C GLY A 93 -6.09 -1.79 -12.63
N ASP A 94 -5.90 -2.68 -13.60
CA ASP A 94 -6.97 -3.43 -14.25
C ASP A 94 -7.04 -4.88 -13.75
N ARG A 95 -7.91 -5.69 -14.36
CA ARG A 95 -8.13 -7.07 -13.94
C ARG A 95 -6.86 -7.91 -14.11
N GLN A 96 -6.08 -7.69 -15.15
CA GLN A 96 -4.85 -8.41 -15.47
C GLN A 96 -3.76 -8.06 -14.46
N VAL A 97 -3.57 -6.75 -14.20
CA VAL A 97 -2.65 -6.26 -13.17
C VAL A 97 -3.00 -6.87 -11.82
N ARG A 98 -4.28 -6.92 -11.42
CA ARG A 98 -4.68 -7.49 -10.12
C ARG A 98 -4.44 -8.99 -9.98
N ASN A 99 -4.52 -9.75 -11.07
CA ASN A 99 -4.28 -11.20 -11.05
C ASN A 99 -2.79 -11.56 -10.96
N ALA A 100 -1.90 -10.60 -11.23
CA ALA A 100 -0.46 -10.82 -11.17
C ALA A 100 0.20 -10.06 -10.01
N GLY A 101 -0.10 -8.77 -9.85
CA GLY A 101 0.45 -7.91 -8.80
C GLY A 101 0.14 -8.41 -7.40
N THR A 102 1.11 -8.32 -6.50
CA THR A 102 1.04 -8.86 -5.13
C THR A 102 1.18 -7.77 -4.09
N LEU A 103 0.60 -7.99 -2.90
CA LEU A 103 0.69 -7.06 -1.76
C LEU A 103 2.15 -6.68 -1.47
N GLY A 104 3.02 -7.67 -1.27
CA GLY A 104 4.43 -7.45 -0.95
C GLY A 104 5.19 -6.76 -2.08
N GLY A 105 4.91 -7.10 -3.34
CA GLY A 105 5.53 -6.43 -4.48
C GLY A 105 5.17 -4.95 -4.56
N SER A 106 3.91 -4.59 -4.27
CA SER A 106 3.49 -3.19 -4.21
C SER A 106 4.19 -2.41 -3.09
N LEU A 107 4.39 -3.04 -1.93
CA LEU A 107 5.04 -2.39 -0.78
C LEU A 107 6.55 -2.26 -0.98
N ALA A 108 7.21 -3.31 -1.47
CA ALA A 108 8.65 -3.30 -1.73
C ALA A 108 9.02 -2.29 -2.84
N ASN A 109 8.15 -2.12 -3.85
CA ASN A 109 8.36 -1.11 -4.89
C ASN A 109 8.17 0.32 -4.36
N ASN A 110 7.26 0.53 -3.40
CA ASN A 110 6.95 1.84 -2.81
C ASN A 110 6.82 2.99 -3.83
N ASP A 111 6.00 2.79 -4.87
CA ASP A 111 5.63 3.88 -5.75
C ASP A 111 4.80 4.91 -4.96
N PRO A 112 5.12 6.22 -5.02
CA PRO A 112 4.40 7.27 -4.27
C PRO A 112 2.90 7.31 -4.52
N ALA A 113 2.42 6.78 -5.64
CA ALA A 113 1.01 6.76 -6.01
C ALA A 113 0.35 5.38 -5.81
N ALA A 114 1.09 4.38 -5.32
CA ALA A 114 0.55 3.05 -5.02
C ALA A 114 -0.49 3.10 -3.90
N CYS A 115 -1.49 2.20 -3.98
CA CYS A 115 -2.60 2.21 -3.04
C CYS A 115 -2.24 1.57 -1.69
N TYR A 116 -1.59 0.40 -1.66
CA TYR A 116 -1.32 -0.33 -0.42
C TYR A 116 -0.51 0.42 0.65
N PRO A 117 0.45 1.30 0.29
CA PRO A 117 1.12 2.13 1.29
C PRO A 117 0.14 2.89 2.20
N ALA A 118 -0.94 3.46 1.65
CA ALA A 118 -1.95 4.17 2.43
C ALA A 118 -2.69 3.26 3.42
N ALA A 119 -3.15 2.08 2.99
CA ALA A 119 -3.76 1.13 3.92
C ALA A 119 -2.79 0.66 5.00
N THR A 120 -1.55 0.37 4.62
CA THR A 120 -0.51 -0.13 5.54
C THR A 120 -0.23 0.89 6.63
N LEU A 121 -0.09 2.17 6.26
CA LEU A 121 0.18 3.25 7.20
C LEU A 121 -1.05 3.64 8.04
N ALA A 122 -2.23 3.77 7.41
CA ALA A 122 -3.47 4.14 8.12
C ALA A 122 -3.93 3.05 9.10
N LEU A 123 -3.79 1.77 8.74
CA LEU A 123 -4.18 0.67 9.63
C LEU A 123 -3.15 0.40 10.73
N GLY A 124 -2.00 1.09 10.75
CA GLY A 124 -0.92 0.82 11.70
C GLY A 124 -0.39 -0.61 11.55
N ALA A 125 -0.22 -1.06 10.30
CA ALA A 125 0.15 -2.42 10.00
C ALA A 125 1.59 -2.75 10.45
N THR A 126 1.90 -4.04 10.50
CA THR A 126 3.26 -4.55 10.69
C THR A 126 3.69 -5.28 9.42
N VAL A 127 4.80 -4.85 8.83
CA VAL A 127 5.44 -5.53 7.70
C VAL A 127 6.39 -6.59 8.26
N HIS A 128 6.21 -7.83 7.83
CA HIS A 128 7.06 -8.96 8.24
C HIS A 128 8.00 -9.28 7.10
N THR A 129 9.28 -9.40 7.39
CA THR A 129 10.29 -9.87 6.44
C THR A 129 10.77 -11.26 6.87
N GLN A 130 11.72 -11.83 6.12
CA GLN A 130 12.39 -13.07 6.54
C GLN A 130 13.44 -12.84 7.64
N ARG A 131 13.75 -11.58 7.98
CA ARG A 131 14.75 -11.21 8.98
C ARG A 131 14.16 -10.58 10.24
N ARG A 132 13.14 -9.75 10.08
CA ARG A 132 12.58 -8.92 11.17
C ARG A 132 11.14 -8.50 10.90
N THR A 133 10.57 -7.77 11.85
CA THR A 133 9.28 -7.09 11.71
C THR A 133 9.50 -5.58 11.77
N ILE A 134 8.73 -4.83 11.00
CA ILE A 134 8.86 -3.38 10.85
C ILE A 134 7.47 -2.76 11.00
N ALA A 135 7.32 -1.75 11.86
CA ALA A 135 6.08 -1.01 11.96
C ALA A 135 5.84 -0.18 10.69
N ALA A 136 4.58 -0.02 10.27
CA ALA A 136 4.26 0.76 9.07
C ALA A 136 4.77 2.20 9.13
N ASP A 137 4.75 2.83 10.32
CA ASP A 137 5.27 4.18 10.54
C ASP A 137 6.79 4.28 10.26
N ASP A 138 7.54 3.17 10.34
CA ASP A 138 8.99 3.12 10.09
C ASP A 138 9.35 2.55 8.71
N PHE A 139 8.37 2.01 7.97
CA PHE A 139 8.64 1.24 6.75
C PHE A 139 8.89 2.11 5.51
N PHE A 140 8.18 3.24 5.37
CA PHE A 140 8.26 4.09 4.18
C PHE A 140 9.22 5.26 4.42
N GLN A 141 10.27 5.37 3.60
CA GLN A 141 11.38 6.31 3.83
C GLN A 141 11.51 7.38 2.73
N GLY A 142 10.48 7.52 1.89
CA GLY A 142 10.43 8.51 0.80
C GLY A 142 10.26 7.86 -0.57
N LEU A 143 10.61 8.63 -1.61
CA LEU A 143 10.42 8.27 -3.01
C LEU A 143 11.12 6.95 -3.36
N PHE A 144 10.35 5.90 -3.69
CA PHE A 144 10.84 4.55 -4.00
C PHE A 144 11.75 3.92 -2.94
N THR A 145 11.76 4.44 -1.72
CA THR A 145 12.67 4.01 -0.65
C THR A 145 11.88 3.44 0.53
N THR A 146 12.29 2.28 1.01
CA THR A 146 11.70 1.62 2.17
C THR A 146 12.80 1.24 3.16
N ALA A 147 12.41 0.83 4.37
CA ALA A 147 13.31 0.28 5.36
C ALA A 147 13.86 -1.12 5.02
N LEU A 148 13.57 -1.69 3.84
CA LEU A 148 14.13 -2.96 3.44
C LEU A 148 15.64 -2.84 3.19
N GLU A 149 16.39 -3.76 3.76
CA GLU A 149 17.80 -3.95 3.44
C GLU A 149 17.95 -4.73 2.11
N GLU A 150 19.13 -4.66 1.48
CA GLU A 150 19.38 -5.44 0.27
C GLU A 150 19.24 -6.95 0.54
N GLY A 151 18.54 -7.64 -0.37
CA GLY A 151 18.18 -9.06 -0.21
C GLY A 151 17.14 -9.34 0.89
N GLU A 152 16.54 -8.32 1.50
CA GLU A 152 15.41 -8.49 2.41
C GLU A 152 14.10 -8.71 1.62
N LEU A 153 13.29 -9.65 2.08
CA LEU A 153 12.09 -10.15 1.41
C LEU A 153 10.92 -10.01 2.37
N ILE A 154 9.92 -9.24 1.99
CA ILE A 154 8.65 -9.19 2.72
C ILE A 154 8.00 -10.58 2.64
N THR A 155 7.66 -11.14 3.79
CA THR A 155 6.99 -12.43 3.91
C THR A 155 5.48 -12.29 4.08
N ALA A 156 5.04 -11.30 4.84
CA ALA A 156 3.62 -11.01 5.06
C ALA A 156 3.42 -9.59 5.59
N VAL A 157 2.15 -9.19 5.69
CA VAL A 157 1.74 -7.96 6.39
C VAL A 157 0.60 -8.32 7.34
N SER A 158 0.69 -7.83 8.59
CA SER A 158 -0.38 -7.96 9.58
C SER A 158 -1.10 -6.63 9.74
N PHE A 159 -2.42 -6.62 9.57
CA PHE A 159 -3.28 -5.47 9.69
C PHE A 159 -4.14 -5.59 10.95
N PRO A 160 -4.02 -4.67 11.92
CA PRO A 160 -5.02 -4.49 12.97
C PRO A 160 -6.41 -4.26 12.37
N VAL A 161 -7.44 -4.81 13.01
CA VAL A 161 -8.83 -4.64 12.57
C VAL A 161 -9.40 -3.35 13.17
N PRO A 162 -9.77 -2.35 12.34
CA PRO A 162 -10.35 -1.10 12.82
C PRO A 162 -11.83 -1.28 13.16
N LYS A 163 -12.39 -0.35 13.94
CA LYS A 163 -13.85 -0.23 14.15
C LYS A 163 -14.56 0.23 12.87
N ALA A 164 -13.92 1.13 12.14
CA ALA A 164 -14.40 1.67 10.88
C ALA A 164 -13.19 2.01 10.01
N ALA A 165 -13.28 1.75 8.71
CA ALA A 165 -12.28 2.19 7.76
C ALA A 165 -12.92 2.39 6.38
N ALA A 166 -12.33 3.29 5.60
CA ALA A 166 -12.76 3.55 4.24
C ALA A 166 -11.58 4.03 3.36
N TRP A 167 -11.70 3.77 2.06
CA TRP A 167 -10.72 4.16 1.06
C TRP A 167 -11.39 4.98 -0.04
N GLN A 168 -10.80 6.13 -0.37
CA GLN A 168 -11.20 6.91 -1.53
C GLN A 168 -9.98 7.33 -2.35
N LYS A 169 -10.16 7.34 -3.67
CA LYS A 169 -9.09 7.70 -4.60
C LYS A 169 -9.64 8.53 -5.75
N PHE A 170 -9.05 9.69 -5.94
CA PHE A 170 -9.12 10.40 -7.20
C PHE A 170 -8.08 9.81 -8.15
N LYS A 171 -8.58 9.15 -9.19
CA LYS A 171 -7.77 8.34 -10.11
C LYS A 171 -7.24 9.20 -11.24
N GLN A 172 -5.94 9.13 -11.52
CA GLN A 172 -5.38 9.67 -12.75
C GLN A 172 -5.95 8.87 -13.94
N PRO A 173 -6.62 9.50 -14.93
CA PRO A 173 -7.39 8.77 -15.95
C PRO A 173 -6.57 7.79 -16.82
N ALA A 174 -5.37 8.20 -17.24
CA ALA A 174 -4.48 7.44 -18.11
C ALA A 174 -3.76 6.30 -17.37
N SER A 175 -3.09 6.62 -16.26
CA SER A 175 -2.25 5.66 -15.52
C SER A 175 -3.04 4.80 -14.53
N ARG A 176 -4.23 5.25 -14.13
CA ARG A 176 -5.06 4.65 -13.06
C ARG A 176 -4.42 4.67 -11.67
N PHE A 177 -3.26 5.31 -11.51
CA PHE A 177 -2.65 5.58 -10.22
C PHE A 177 -3.42 6.66 -9.44
N SER A 178 -3.10 6.81 -8.16
CA SER A 178 -3.71 7.80 -7.30
C SER A 178 -3.14 9.16 -7.67
N LEU A 179 -3.98 10.08 -8.15
CA LEU A 179 -3.59 11.48 -8.12
C LEU A 179 -3.58 11.93 -6.65
N VAL A 180 -4.64 11.57 -5.92
CA VAL A 180 -4.70 11.56 -4.46
C VAL A 180 -5.52 10.35 -4.03
N GLY A 181 -5.01 9.60 -3.06
CA GLY A 181 -5.73 8.52 -2.39
C GLY A 181 -5.70 8.75 -0.88
N VAL A 182 -6.82 8.50 -0.21
CA VAL A 182 -7.01 8.70 1.22
C VAL A 182 -7.57 7.43 1.84
N PHE A 183 -6.86 6.88 2.82
CA PHE A 183 -7.34 5.80 3.66
C PHE A 183 -7.59 6.35 5.06
N VAL A 184 -8.82 6.21 5.55
CA VAL A 184 -9.20 6.57 6.93
C VAL A 184 -9.46 5.29 7.73
N ALA A 185 -8.99 5.26 8.97
CA ALA A 185 -9.23 4.16 9.89
C ALA A 185 -9.47 4.68 11.31
N ARG A 186 -10.48 4.12 11.99
CA ARG A 186 -10.83 4.43 13.38
C ARG A 186 -10.60 3.20 14.26
N PHE A 187 -9.87 3.40 15.34
CA PHE A 187 -9.62 2.40 16.38
C PHE A 187 -10.15 2.91 17.72
N ASP A 188 -10.07 2.07 18.76
CA ASP A 188 -10.26 2.51 20.15
C ASP A 188 -9.22 3.55 20.59
N THR A 189 -8.01 3.49 20.02
CA THR A 189 -6.89 4.37 20.33
C THR A 189 -6.87 5.67 19.52
N GLY A 190 -7.85 5.86 18.62
CA GLY A 190 -8.03 7.08 17.85
C GLY A 190 -8.14 6.86 16.34
N VAL A 191 -8.08 7.97 15.61
CA VAL A 191 -8.18 8.00 14.13
C VAL A 191 -6.81 8.08 13.47
N ARG A 192 -6.65 7.35 12.36
CA ARG A 192 -5.48 7.40 11.48
C ARG A 192 -5.90 7.71 10.05
N VAL A 193 -5.18 8.61 9.39
CA VAL A 193 -5.48 9.05 8.02
C VAL A 193 -4.19 9.09 7.22
N ALA A 194 -4.08 8.22 6.21
CA ALA A 194 -2.92 8.18 5.32
C ALA A 194 -3.27 8.61 3.90
N ILE A 195 -2.36 9.39 3.31
CA ILE A 195 -2.47 9.99 1.98
C ILE A 195 -1.41 9.38 1.06
N THR A 196 -1.79 9.03 -0.18
CA THR A 196 -0.88 8.56 -1.24
C THR A 196 -1.13 9.31 -2.55
N GLY A 197 -0.14 9.37 -3.41
CA GLY A 197 -0.16 10.07 -4.71
C GLY A 197 0.01 11.58 -4.63
N ALA A 198 -0.28 12.20 -3.47
CA ALA A 198 -0.22 13.65 -3.32
C ALA A 198 1.21 14.21 -3.16
N GLY A 199 2.07 13.49 -2.44
CA GLY A 199 3.46 13.89 -2.15
C GLY A 199 4.49 12.90 -2.69
N PRO A 200 5.77 13.02 -2.29
CA PRO A 200 6.85 12.14 -2.76
C PRO A 200 6.77 10.71 -2.22
N GLY A 201 5.81 10.42 -1.33
CA GLY A 201 5.54 9.11 -0.76
C GLY A 201 4.21 9.13 0.01
N VAL A 202 3.86 8.01 0.62
CA VAL A 202 2.73 7.95 1.56
C VAL A 202 3.06 8.72 2.84
N PHE A 203 2.08 9.42 3.41
CA PHE A 203 2.25 10.11 4.70
C PHE A 203 0.95 10.11 5.51
N ARG A 204 1.04 10.36 6.83
CA ARG A 204 -0.12 10.59 7.71
C ARG A 204 -0.48 12.06 7.76
N CYS A 205 -1.78 12.38 7.73
CA CYS A 205 -2.28 13.75 7.86
C CYS A 205 -2.82 13.99 9.27
N ALA A 206 -1.97 14.53 10.15
CA ALA A 206 -2.28 14.74 11.56
C ALA A 206 -3.47 15.70 11.80
N GLU A 207 -3.66 16.66 10.90
CA GLU A 207 -4.77 17.62 10.97
C GLU A 207 -6.12 16.91 10.75
N LEU A 208 -6.19 15.99 9.78
CA LEU A 208 -7.37 15.17 9.54
C LEU A 208 -7.60 14.17 10.68
N GLU A 209 -6.54 13.54 11.18
CA GLU A 209 -6.62 12.65 12.34
C GLU A 209 -7.22 13.38 13.55
N THR A 210 -6.70 14.56 13.88
CA THR A 210 -7.18 15.38 15.00
C THR A 210 -8.64 15.80 14.83
N ALA A 211 -9.04 16.21 13.62
CA ALA A 211 -10.41 16.63 13.36
C ALA A 211 -11.40 15.46 13.46
N LEU A 212 -11.07 14.33 12.85
CA LEU A 212 -11.94 13.15 12.80
C LEU A 212 -11.99 12.37 14.12
N ASP A 213 -10.98 12.50 14.97
CA ASP A 213 -11.01 11.95 16.32
C ASP A 213 -12.02 12.69 17.21
N ARG A 214 -12.16 14.01 17.03
CA ARG A 214 -13.15 14.84 17.73
C ARG A 214 -14.56 14.66 17.17
N ASP A 215 -14.68 14.60 15.85
CA ASP A 215 -15.95 14.44 15.15
C ASP A 215 -15.77 13.58 13.90
N TRP A 216 -16.24 12.33 13.98
CA TRP A 216 -16.25 11.39 12.84
C TRP A 216 -17.37 11.76 11.86
N SER A 217 -17.19 12.86 11.13
CA SER A 217 -18.17 13.34 10.15
C SER A 217 -17.51 13.84 8.86
N PRO A 218 -18.23 13.77 7.71
CA PRO A 218 -17.75 14.38 6.47
C PRO A 218 -17.53 15.89 6.59
N ALA A 219 -18.29 16.58 7.45
CA ALA A 219 -18.15 18.02 7.66
C ALA A 219 -16.84 18.36 8.38
N ALA A 220 -16.46 17.59 9.40
CA ALA A 220 -15.18 17.75 10.11
C ALA A 220 -13.99 17.56 9.16
N ALA A 221 -14.02 16.54 8.31
CA ALA A 221 -12.98 16.33 7.30
C ALA A 221 -12.87 17.52 6.31
N ARG A 222 -14.00 18.02 5.78
CA ARG A 222 -14.00 19.17 4.83
C ARG A 222 -13.52 20.47 5.45
N ALA A 223 -13.70 20.65 6.77
CA ALA A 223 -13.26 21.84 7.46
C ALA A 223 -11.73 21.92 7.62
N VAL A 224 -11.02 20.80 7.46
CA VAL A 224 -9.56 20.76 7.55
C VAL A 224 -8.93 21.43 6.33
N LYS A 225 -7.98 22.33 6.59
CA LYS A 225 -7.12 22.93 5.57
C LYS A 225 -5.79 22.19 5.55
N VAL A 226 -5.48 21.55 4.43
CA VAL A 226 -4.18 20.92 4.19
C VAL A 226 -3.31 21.90 3.40
N GLY A 227 -2.07 22.10 3.82
CA GLY A 227 -1.09 22.92 3.11
C GLY A 227 -0.61 22.25 1.81
N ALA A 228 -0.17 23.06 0.85
CA ALA A 228 0.44 22.56 -0.39
C ALA A 228 1.92 22.19 -0.21
N ASP A 229 2.54 22.60 0.91
CA ASP A 229 3.96 22.38 1.17
C ASP A 229 4.30 20.89 1.20
N GLY A 230 5.33 20.51 0.43
CA GLY A 230 5.77 19.11 0.29
C GLY A 230 4.90 18.23 -0.62
N LEU A 231 3.82 18.76 -1.21
CA LEU A 231 3.05 18.06 -2.23
C LEU A 231 3.66 18.26 -3.63
N ASN A 232 3.40 17.29 -4.52
CA ASN A 232 3.95 17.31 -5.86
C ASN A 232 3.18 18.26 -6.78
N THR A 233 3.91 18.95 -7.66
CA THR A 233 3.36 19.61 -8.85
C THR A 233 3.89 18.90 -10.09
N ASP A 234 2.98 18.45 -10.95
CA ASP A 234 3.31 17.81 -12.23
C ASP A 234 2.28 18.15 -13.31
N LEU A 235 2.39 17.51 -14.47
CA LEU A 235 1.48 17.67 -15.60
C LEU A 235 0.02 17.28 -15.31
N HIS A 236 -0.26 16.62 -14.18
CA HIS A 236 -1.57 16.07 -13.83
C HIS A 236 -2.26 16.82 -12.69
N GLY A 237 -1.54 17.67 -11.96
CA GLY A 237 -2.12 18.52 -10.93
C GLY A 237 -1.07 19.29 -10.15
N THR A 238 -1.44 20.49 -9.71
CA THR A 238 -0.62 21.31 -8.83
C THR A 238 -0.69 20.80 -7.39
N ALA A 239 0.29 21.21 -6.58
CA ALA A 239 0.31 20.96 -5.14
C ALA A 239 -0.98 21.48 -4.46
N GLU A 240 -1.47 22.66 -4.84
CA GLU A 240 -2.70 23.25 -4.29
C GLU A 240 -3.94 22.43 -4.65
N TYR A 241 -4.01 21.91 -5.88
CA TYR A 241 -5.10 21.04 -6.30
C TYR A 241 -5.11 19.74 -5.49
N ARG A 242 -3.94 19.14 -5.27
CA ARG A 242 -3.79 17.93 -4.43
C ARG A 242 -4.17 18.22 -2.99
N ALA A 243 -3.70 19.33 -2.43
CA ALA A 243 -4.04 19.78 -1.08
C ALA A 243 -5.57 19.94 -0.90
N ALA A 244 -6.25 20.53 -1.88
CA ALA A 244 -7.70 20.70 -1.85
C ALA A 244 -8.48 19.37 -1.96
N LEU A 245 -7.94 18.39 -2.69
CA LEU A 245 -8.57 17.06 -2.84
C LEU A 245 -8.52 16.22 -1.56
N ILE A 246 -7.47 16.35 -0.75
CA ILE A 246 -7.27 15.53 0.46
C ILE A 246 -8.47 15.57 1.42
N PRO A 247 -8.92 16.74 1.94
CA PRO A 247 -10.05 16.79 2.88
C PRO A 247 -11.37 16.36 2.25
N GLU A 248 -11.58 16.62 0.95
CA GLU A 248 -12.79 16.19 0.24
C GLU A 248 -12.84 14.66 0.07
N LEU A 249 -11.72 14.02 -0.26
CA LEU A 249 -11.65 12.55 -0.35
C LEU A 249 -11.78 11.89 1.02
N ALA A 250 -11.19 12.48 2.06
CA ALA A 250 -11.38 12.03 3.45
C ALA A 250 -12.86 12.09 3.84
N ALA A 251 -13.56 13.18 3.52
CA ALA A 251 -14.98 13.33 3.80
C ALA A 251 -15.85 12.29 3.08
N ARG A 252 -15.53 11.98 1.81
CA ARG A 252 -16.20 10.90 1.05
C ARG A 252 -15.93 9.52 1.64
N ALA A 253 -14.72 9.29 2.16
CA ALA A 253 -14.38 8.04 2.81
C ALA A 253 -15.21 7.87 4.10
N VAL A 254 -15.23 8.90 4.96
CA VAL A 254 -16.04 8.91 6.18
C VAL A 254 -17.53 8.75 5.88
N ALA A 255 -18.06 9.37 4.83
CA ALA A 255 -19.47 9.22 4.46
C ALA A 255 -19.87 7.79 4.02
N SER A 256 -18.88 6.94 3.73
CA SER A 256 -19.11 5.57 3.25
C SER A 256 -19.05 4.49 4.34
N VAL A 257 -18.82 4.88 5.60
CA VAL A 257 -18.67 3.97 6.74
C VAL A 257 -19.26 4.51 8.04
#